data_AF-A0A0C9YK70-F1
#
_entry.id   AF-A0A0C9YK70-F1
#
_cell.length_a   1.000
_cell.length_b   1.000
_cell.length_c   1.000
_cell.angle_alpha   90.00
_cell.angle_beta   90.00
_cell.angle_gamma   90.00
#
_symmetry.space_group_name_H-M   'P 1'
#
loop_
_entity.id
_entity.type
_entity.pdbx_description
1 polymer ?
#
loop_
_entity_poly.entity_id
_entity_poly.type
_entity_poly.pdbx_seq_one_letter_code
_entity_poly.pdbx_strand_id
1 'polypeptide(L)'
;MARGEMQWQQCHRGIYFDIPSPDTPSPYYLVTKGAQISILSTWTRTAPYVIRVRGSCYVGVLSVNEGIEHMMWAIELGEAQVL
;
A
#
# COMPACT_ATOMS: atom_id res chain seq x y z
N MET A 1 -0.37 16.31 19.13
CA MET A 1 -1.30 15.16 19.30
C MET A 1 -1.82 14.83 17.90
N ALA A 2 -1.22 13.85 17.23
CA ALA A 2 -1.69 13.45 15.90
C ALA A 2 -3.01 12.69 16.10
N ARG A 3 -4.11 13.22 15.55
CA ARG A 3 -5.37 12.48 15.44
C ARG A 3 -5.05 11.18 14.72
N GLY A 4 -5.37 10.05 15.34
CA GLY A 4 -5.33 8.77 14.65
C GLY A 4 -6.32 8.84 13.50
N GLU A 5 -5.83 9.13 12.31
CA GLU A 5 -6.61 8.99 11.09
C GLU A 5 -7.05 7.54 11.02
N MET A 6 -8.35 7.32 10.81
CA MET A 6 -8.93 6.00 10.68
C MET A 6 -8.25 5.31 9.49
N GLN A 7 -7.35 4.37 9.80
CA GLN A 7 -6.68 3.55 8.80
C GLN A 7 -7.68 2.50 8.33
N TRP A 8 -8.08 2.61 7.09
CA TRP A 8 -8.89 1.58 6.44
C TRP A 8 -7.97 0.43 6.11
N GLN A 9 -8.34 -0.78 6.54
CA GLN A 9 -7.53 -1.98 6.32
C GLN A 9 -8.33 -3.00 5.53
N GLN A 10 -7.66 -3.69 4.61
CA GLN A 10 -8.19 -4.86 3.93
C GLN A 10 -7.39 -6.10 4.29
N CYS A 11 -8.05 -7.25 4.16
CA CYS A 11 -7.46 -8.57 4.34
C CYS A 11 -7.77 -9.43 3.12
N HIS A 12 -6.73 -10.00 2.52
CA HIS A 12 -6.86 -10.98 1.45
C HIS A 12 -5.91 -12.15 1.71
N ARG A 13 -6.43 -13.38 1.72
CA ARG A 13 -5.66 -14.61 2.08
C ARG A 13 -4.88 -14.52 3.40
N GLY A 14 -5.42 -13.81 4.39
CA GLY A 14 -4.76 -13.63 5.70
C GLY A 14 -3.64 -12.59 5.71
N ILE A 15 -3.40 -11.91 4.58
CA ILE A 15 -2.47 -10.79 4.47
C ILE A 15 -3.26 -9.49 4.59
N TYR A 16 -2.82 -8.63 5.52
CA TYR A 16 -3.44 -7.35 5.80
C TYR A 16 -2.65 -6.20 5.14
N PHE A 17 -3.35 -5.23 4.58
CA PHE A 17 -2.75 -4.02 4.02
C PHE A 17 -3.66 -2.81 4.22
N ASP A 18 -3.03 -1.64 4.42
CA ASP A 18 -3.77 -0.39 4.59
C ASP A 18 -4.17 0.17 3.22
N ILE A 19 -5.33 0.81 3.19
CA ILE A 19 -5.85 1.57 2.06
C ILE A 19 -6.10 3.04 2.49
N PRO A 20 -5.94 4.00 1.58
CA PRO A 20 -6.21 5.40 1.91
C PRO A 20 -7.72 5.64 2.05
N SER A 21 -8.09 6.71 2.74
CA SER A 21 -9.50 7.10 2.88
C SER A 21 -10.12 7.36 1.50
N PRO A 22 -11.41 7.01 1.28
CA PRO A 22 -12.10 7.27 0.00
C PRO A 22 -12.05 8.72 -0.46
N ASP A 23 -11.98 9.67 0.49
CA ASP A 23 -11.94 11.11 0.21
C ASP A 23 -10.53 11.64 -0.13
N THR A 24 -9.52 10.76 -0.13
CA THR A 24 -8.15 11.18 -0.37
C THR A 24 -7.90 11.35 -1.88
N PRO A 25 -7.35 12.48 -2.35
CA PRO A 25 -7.06 12.65 -3.77
C PRO A 25 -5.88 11.78 -4.24
N SER A 26 -5.90 11.42 -5.52
CA SER A 26 -4.80 10.73 -6.22
C SER A 26 -3.62 11.68 -6.52
N PRO A 27 -2.41 11.19 -6.85
CA PRO A 27 -2.02 9.80 -7.14
C PRO A 27 -1.87 8.91 -5.90
N TYR A 28 -1.97 7.60 -6.09
CA TYR A 28 -1.67 6.61 -5.04
C TYR A 28 -0.42 5.80 -5.37
N TYR A 29 0.20 5.25 -4.33
CA TYR A 29 1.34 4.36 -4.40
C TYR A 29 0.98 3.01 -3.79
N LEU A 30 1.04 1.98 -4.61
CA LEU A 30 0.94 0.60 -4.18
C LEU A 30 2.34 0.10 -3.81
N VAL A 31 2.54 -0.34 -2.57
CA VAL A 31 3.76 -1.00 -2.11
C VAL A 31 3.46 -2.48 -1.94
N THR A 32 3.93 -3.31 -2.88
CA THR A 32 3.78 -4.77 -2.81
C THR A 32 4.94 -5.43 -2.07
N LYS A 33 6.13 -4.80 -2.06
CA LYS A 33 7.24 -5.22 -1.20
C LYS A 33 7.86 -4.03 -0.49
N GLY A 34 8.08 -4.13 0.81
CA GLY A 34 8.64 -3.05 1.61
C GLY A 34 8.58 -3.35 3.10
N ALA A 35 8.98 -2.38 3.93
CA ALA A 35 8.82 -2.50 5.38
C ALA A 35 7.34 -2.60 5.81
N GLN A 36 6.43 -2.21 4.92
CA GLN A 36 5.00 -2.42 5.01
C GLN A 36 4.44 -2.55 3.59
N ILE A 37 3.47 -3.45 3.40
CA ILE A 37 2.66 -3.53 2.18
C ILE A 37 1.38 -2.70 2.36
N SER A 38 1.09 -1.78 1.46
CA SER A 38 -0.04 -0.83 1.60
C SER A 38 -0.30 -0.05 0.30
N ILE A 39 -1.46 0.59 0.25
CA ILE A 39 -1.81 1.61 -0.74
C ILE A 39 -1.81 2.96 -0.02
N LEU A 40 -1.03 3.92 -0.52
CA LEU A 40 -0.74 5.18 0.17
C LEU A 40 -0.95 6.37 -0.76
N SER A 41 -1.52 7.46 -0.25
CA SER A 41 -1.91 8.63 -1.06
C SER A 41 -0.83 9.70 -1.25
N THR A 42 0.35 9.55 -0.64
CA THR A 42 1.41 10.56 -0.75
C THR A 42 2.78 9.91 -0.70
N TRP A 43 3.72 10.47 -1.45
CA TRP A 43 5.11 10.05 -1.39
C TRP A 43 5.71 10.15 0.02
N THR A 44 5.35 11.19 0.77
CA THR A 44 5.80 11.37 2.17
C THR A 44 5.42 10.20 3.06
N ARG A 45 4.26 9.56 2.82
CA ARG A 45 3.84 8.35 3.53
C ARG A 45 4.43 7.08 2.93
N THR A 46 4.68 7.04 1.62
CA THR A 46 5.26 5.87 0.93
C THR A 46 6.76 5.71 1.19
N ALA A 47 7.52 6.81 1.16
CA ALA A 47 8.97 6.79 1.22
C ALA A 47 9.55 6.00 2.40
N PRO A 48 9.01 6.08 3.64
CA PRO A 48 9.49 5.27 4.76
C PRO A 48 9.45 3.75 4.53
N TYR A 49 8.58 3.26 3.65
CA TYR A 49 8.40 1.82 3.42
C TYR A 49 9.21 1.27 2.25
N VAL A 50 9.78 2.14 1.42
CA VAL A 50 10.45 1.76 0.17
C VAL A 50 11.85 2.34 0.04
N ILE A 51 12.10 3.52 0.58
CA ILE A 51 13.43 4.14 0.56
C ILE A 51 14.35 3.39 1.52
N ARG A 52 15.50 2.96 1.00
CA ARG A 52 16.52 2.15 1.70
C ARG A 52 16.03 0.76 2.14
N VAL A 53 14.87 0.30 1.65
CA VAL A 53 14.41 -1.08 1.81
C VAL A 53 14.86 -1.89 0.60
N ARG A 54 15.91 -2.70 0.75
CA ARG A 54 16.48 -3.46 -0.36
C ARG A 54 15.45 -4.46 -0.89
N GLY A 55 15.17 -4.40 -2.20
CA GLY A 55 14.19 -5.29 -2.84
C GLY A 55 12.74 -4.82 -2.71
N SER A 56 12.50 -3.60 -2.19
CA SER A 56 11.17 -3.00 -2.20
C SER A 56 10.62 -2.87 -3.62
N CYS A 57 9.32 -3.04 -3.77
CA CYS A 57 8.60 -2.88 -5.02
C CYS A 57 7.40 -1.97 -4.78
N TYR A 58 7.31 -0.89 -5.55
CA TYR A 58 6.19 0.02 -5.52
C TYR A 58 5.86 0.54 -6.91
N VAL A 59 4.59 0.90 -7.12
CA VAL A 59 4.08 1.43 -8.38
C VAL A 59 3.03 2.50 -8.12
N GLY A 60 2.95 3.51 -8.98
CA GLY A 60 1.87 4.48 -8.95
C GLY A 60 0.59 3.88 -9.56
N VAL A 61 -0.56 4.15 -8.94
CA VAL A 61 -1.89 3.75 -9.46
C VAL A 61 -2.83 4.96 -9.45
N LEU A 62 -3.80 4.97 -10.36
CA LEU A 62 -4.69 6.11 -10.58
C LEU A 62 -5.88 6.11 -9.62
N SER A 63 -6.25 4.95 -9.09
CA SER A 63 -7.36 4.79 -8.15
C SER A 63 -7.05 3.80 -7.02
N VAL A 64 -7.79 3.92 -5.92
CA VAL A 64 -7.70 2.96 -4.81
C VAL A 64 -8.14 1.56 -5.25
N ASN A 65 -9.20 1.46 -6.07
CA ASN A 65 -9.72 0.18 -6.56
C ASN A 65 -8.69 -0.55 -7.42
N GLU A 66 -8.03 0.16 -8.34
CA GLU A 66 -6.91 -0.40 -9.14
C GLU A 66 -5.79 -0.91 -8.22
N GLY A 67 -5.42 -0.12 -7.20
CA GLY A 67 -4.41 -0.54 -6.22
C GLY A 67 -4.82 -1.79 -5.43
N ILE A 68 -6.10 -1.91 -5.06
CA ILE A 68 -6.64 -3.08 -4.36
C ILE A 68 -6.57 -4.30 -5.26
N GLU A 69 -7.04 -4.20 -6.51
CA GLU A 69 -6.99 -5.29 -7.48
C GLU A 69 -5.55 -5.77 -7.69
N HIS A 70 -4.61 -4.85 -7.91
CA HIS A 70 -3.20 -5.18 -8.08
C HIS A 70 -2.58 -5.79 -6.82
N MET A 71 -2.94 -5.32 -5.61
CA MET A 71 -2.48 -5.92 -4.36
C MET A 71 -2.99 -7.36 -4.21
N MET A 72 -4.27 -7.60 -4.53
CA MET A 72 -4.84 -8.94 -4.49
C MET A 72 -4.11 -9.87 -5.45
N TRP A 73 -3.84 -9.44 -6.68
CA TRP A 73 -3.02 -10.20 -7.63
C TRP A 73 -1.61 -10.48 -7.12
N ALA A 74 -0.94 -9.49 -6.53
CA ALA A 74 0.39 -9.68 -5.94
C ALA A 74 0.37 -10.70 -4.79
N ILE A 75 -0.69 -10.72 -3.96
CA ILE A 75 -0.88 -11.72 -2.91
C ILE A 75 -1.12 -13.11 -3.51
N GLU A 76 -1.97 -13.21 -4.54
CA GLU A 76 -2.27 -14.46 -5.25
C GLU A 76 -1.03 -15.10 -5.86
N LEU A 77 -0.15 -14.28 -6.42
CA LEU A 77 1.10 -14.70 -7.08
C LEU A 77 2.28 -14.90 -6.11
N GLY A 78 2.11 -14.60 -4.82
CA GLY A 78 3.20 -14.67 -3.83
C GLY A 78 4.25 -13.56 -3.99
N GLU A 79 3.87 -12.46 -4.63
CA GLU A 79 4.73 -11.29 -4.87
C GLU A 79 4.57 -10.21 -3.79
N ALA A 80 3.54 -10.30 -2.94
CA ALA A 80 3.35 -9.40 -1.80
C ALA A 80 4.19 -9.87 -0.59
N GLN A 81 5.09 -9.02 -0.08
CA GLN A 81 6.01 -9.41 0.99
C GLN A 81 6.44 -8.22 1.86
N VAL A 82 6.35 -8.39 3.19
CA VAL A 82 7.02 -7.50 4.14
C VAL A 82 8.50 -7.90 4.25
N LEU A 83 9.39 -6.91 4.12
CA LEU A 83 10.86 -7.07 4.08
C LEU A 83 11.55 -6.58 5.34
#